data_AF-A0AAW0T7W3-F1
#
_entry.id   AF-A0AAW0T7W3-F1
#
_cell.length_a   1.000
_cell.length_b   1.000
_cell.length_c   1.000
_cell.angle_alpha   90.00
_cell.angle_beta   90.00
_cell.angle_gamma   90.00
#
_symmetry.space_group_name_H-M   'P 1'
#
loop_
_entity.id
_entity.type
_entity.pdbx_description
1 polymer ?
#
loop_
_entity_poly.entity_id
_entity_poly.type
_entity_poly.pdbx_seq_one_letter_code
_entity_poly.pdbx_strand_id
1 'polypeptide(L)'
;MRIVTSALQHTAPRCKSMWWVQQALVWLVLGAAFTAALNFFLMSRGPPLATILSHLQSPPSSSSLEHHSLHQQVYLRGEVYALRNSEYLNWNQKNRTGITNAIHALYDHLPGVKVRHRTPSPHLHSLIHTLRQDITTRGVSSDPWDLAKKWANPRSLVPGSAHGLGDVLGALATAPIISSDVGHGGTQLKIFLLLKGGQRAVFKPIRYLREEIIEGEIYDGADRHNGEVAAFHLSRLLALPTVPLAVGRWVSLRKHILPVASKELATTFFKMEGGEVCFYGVCYYCNKNESVCDNGATLEGVVTMWLPPHLPLTQLHHPWARTYIRTKLAPWEEQPGYCEEVRQHVPYSWDKSPRLLDLMDAAVFDYLIQNGDRHHYSVIAGKLESAVILLDNGKSFGDAEVDHLDILAPILQCCRLRQTTYERLLLLTGGGLSLAMQELLNLDPLAPVLTRAHLLALDRRLSHILAALSSCRERLGGWHQVLF
;
A
#
# COMPACT_ATOMS: atom_id res chain seq x y z
N MET A 1 57.65 -9.50 65.33
CA MET A 1 56.56 -8.57 65.65
C MET A 1 55.25 -9.34 65.46
N ARG A 2 54.56 -9.66 66.58
CA ARG A 2 53.15 -10.12 66.79
C ARG A 2 52.58 -11.27 65.91
N ILE A 3 52.37 -12.49 66.46
CA ILE A 3 51.20 -13.01 67.24
C ILE A 3 49.99 -13.27 66.27
N VAL A 4 49.34 -14.45 66.12
CA VAL A 4 48.78 -15.45 67.07
C VAL A 4 48.65 -16.84 66.41
N THR A 5 48.91 -17.89 67.20
CA THR A 5 48.49 -19.30 67.06
C THR A 5 47.13 -19.57 67.71
N SER A 6 46.28 -20.46 67.17
CA SER A 6 45.75 -21.63 67.92
C SER A 6 44.64 -22.37 67.17
N ALA A 7 44.79 -23.70 67.17
CA ALA A 7 43.73 -24.66 66.99
C ALA A 7 43.04 -24.93 68.33
N LEU A 8 41.76 -25.32 68.31
CA LEU A 8 41.18 -26.20 69.33
C LEU A 8 39.93 -26.91 68.76
N GLN A 9 39.99 -28.24 68.83
CA GLN A 9 38.92 -29.20 68.59
C GLN A 9 37.84 -29.11 69.67
N HIS A 10 36.59 -29.46 69.36
CA HIS A 10 35.78 -30.33 70.23
C HIS A 10 34.56 -30.95 69.50
N THR A 11 34.58 -32.28 69.46
CA THR A 11 33.49 -33.26 69.69
C THR A 11 32.23 -33.28 68.82
N ALA A 12 32.07 -34.41 68.09
CA ALA A 12 30.82 -34.93 67.55
C ALA A 12 29.83 -35.39 68.64
N PRO A 13 28.54 -35.54 68.29
CA PRO A 13 28.02 -36.91 68.26
C PRO A 13 27.16 -37.25 67.04
N ARG A 14 27.04 -38.56 66.85
CA ARG A 14 26.36 -39.31 65.79
C ARG A 14 24.88 -38.93 65.64
N CYS A 15 24.38 -38.90 64.41
CA CYS A 15 23.02 -39.35 64.10
C CYS A 15 22.97 -40.00 62.71
N LYS A 16 22.99 -41.34 62.69
CA LYS A 16 22.68 -42.18 61.53
C LYS A 16 21.16 -42.31 61.43
N SER A 17 20.50 -41.58 60.54
CA SER A 17 19.17 -41.95 59.99
C SER A 17 18.56 -40.81 59.17
N MET A 18 19.03 -40.54 57.94
CA MET A 18 18.22 -39.75 57.00
C MET A 18 18.59 -39.82 55.52
N TRP A 19 19.61 -40.61 55.16
CA TRP A 19 20.04 -40.74 53.76
C TRP A 19 19.20 -41.72 52.92
N TRP A 20 18.36 -42.54 53.55
CA TRP A 20 17.48 -43.50 52.86
C TRP A 20 16.10 -42.94 52.52
N VAL A 21 15.66 -41.87 53.22
CA VAL A 21 14.30 -41.32 53.06
C VAL A 21 14.21 -40.33 51.88
N GLN A 22 15.30 -39.63 51.55
CA GLN A 22 15.33 -38.71 50.41
C GLN A 22 15.50 -39.39 49.04
N GLN A 23 16.07 -40.60 48.96
CA GLN A 23 16.11 -41.35 47.70
C GLN A 23 14.79 -42.10 47.41
N ALA A 24 14.04 -42.52 48.44
CA ALA A 24 12.76 -43.20 48.26
C ALA A 24 11.64 -42.28 47.71
N LEU A 25 11.64 -40.99 48.08
CA LEU A 25 10.65 -40.02 47.58
C LEU A 25 10.84 -39.68 46.09
N VAL A 26 12.07 -39.67 45.58
CA VAL A 26 12.34 -39.38 44.16
C VAL A 26 11.86 -40.51 43.26
N TRP A 27 11.99 -41.77 43.71
CA TRP A 27 11.48 -42.93 42.96
C TRP A 27 9.95 -43.08 43.02
N LEU A 28 9.30 -42.64 44.11
CA LEU A 28 7.83 -42.62 44.21
C LEU A 28 7.19 -41.59 43.28
N VAL A 29 7.80 -40.41 43.11
CA VAL A 29 7.29 -39.36 42.21
C VAL A 29 7.52 -39.72 40.73
N LEU A 30 8.64 -40.36 40.39
CA LEU A 30 8.89 -40.86 39.02
C LEU A 30 8.02 -42.08 38.64
N GLY A 31 7.71 -42.96 39.60
CA GLY A 31 6.81 -44.10 39.38
C GLY A 31 5.34 -43.71 39.13
N ALA A 32 4.85 -42.67 39.81
CA ALA A 32 3.49 -42.17 39.64
C ALA A 32 3.28 -41.46 38.28
N ALA A 33 4.30 -40.76 37.77
CA ALA A 33 4.24 -40.12 36.46
C ALA A 33 4.23 -41.15 35.30
N PHE A 34 4.92 -42.28 35.44
CA PHE A 34 4.99 -43.33 34.42
C PHE A 34 3.69 -44.16 34.34
N THR A 35 3.00 -44.34 35.47
CA THR A 35 1.71 -45.08 35.52
C THR A 35 0.54 -44.25 34.99
N ALA A 36 0.55 -42.93 35.15
CA ALA A 36 -0.45 -42.04 34.53
C ALA A 36 -0.30 -41.96 33.00
N ALA A 37 0.94 -41.92 32.49
CA ALA A 37 1.20 -41.89 31.04
C ALA A 37 0.86 -43.22 30.33
N LEU A 38 1.07 -44.36 31.00
CA LEU A 38 0.73 -45.68 30.45
C LEU A 38 -0.79 -45.92 30.42
N ASN A 39 -1.54 -45.44 31.42
CA ASN A 39 -3.00 -45.56 31.45
C ASN A 39 -3.69 -44.67 30.40
N PHE A 40 -3.13 -43.49 30.08
CA PHE A 40 -3.65 -42.65 28.99
C PHE A 40 -3.40 -43.28 27.60
N PHE A 41 -2.27 -44.00 27.43
CA PHE A 41 -1.96 -44.73 26.21
C PHE A 41 -2.72 -46.07 26.06
N LEU A 42 -3.19 -46.65 27.17
CA LEU A 42 -3.95 -47.91 27.16
C LEU A 42 -5.47 -47.72 27.02
N MET A 43 -6.00 -46.50 27.19
CA MET A 43 -7.43 -46.18 27.01
C MET A 43 -7.79 -45.60 25.63
N SER A 44 -6.86 -45.44 24.69
CA SER A 44 -7.10 -44.89 23.34
C SER A 44 -7.05 -45.93 22.19
N ARG A 45 -7.09 -47.23 22.50
CA ARG A 45 -7.16 -48.28 21.47
C ARG A 45 -8.60 -48.46 20.96
N GLY A 46 -8.88 -47.88 19.79
CA GLY A 46 -10.04 -48.25 18.97
C GLY A 46 -10.00 -49.71 18.50
N PRO A 47 -11.13 -50.24 17.97
CA PRO A 47 -11.32 -51.66 17.67
C PRO A 47 -10.42 -52.18 16.53
N PRO A 48 -10.23 -53.51 16.42
CA PRO A 48 -9.14 -54.12 15.64
C PRO A 48 -9.39 -54.17 14.13
N LEU A 49 -8.30 -53.99 13.35
CA LEU A 49 -8.23 -54.25 11.91
C LEU A 49 -8.42 -55.75 11.60
N ALA A 50 -9.66 -56.19 11.38
CA ALA A 50 -9.97 -57.47 10.74
C ALA A 50 -11.38 -57.48 10.14
N THR A 51 -11.76 -56.44 9.39
CA THR A 51 -12.77 -56.50 8.33
C THR A 51 -12.49 -55.32 7.40
N ILE A 52 -12.74 -55.48 6.10
CA ILE A 52 -12.31 -54.59 4.99
C ILE A 52 -10.95 -55.02 4.39
N LEU A 53 -10.83 -56.32 4.10
CA LEU A 53 -10.10 -56.82 2.93
C LEU A 53 -11.09 -57.00 1.78
N SER A 54 -11.45 -55.89 1.15
CA SER A 54 -12.01 -55.87 -0.20
C SER A 54 -11.83 -54.46 -0.75
N HIS A 55 -11.12 -54.35 -1.87
CA HIS A 55 -10.72 -53.13 -2.58
C HIS A 55 -9.36 -52.51 -2.22
N LEU A 56 -8.31 -53.29 -2.46
CA LEU A 56 -7.02 -52.76 -2.93
C LEU A 56 -6.71 -53.38 -4.28
N GLN A 57 -7.22 -52.77 -5.35
CA GLN A 57 -6.71 -52.95 -6.72
C GLN A 57 -7.23 -51.85 -7.64
N SER A 58 -6.62 -50.67 -7.54
CA SER A 58 -6.47 -49.71 -8.65
C SER A 58 -5.57 -48.54 -8.21
N PRO A 59 -4.63 -48.09 -9.05
CA PRO A 59 -3.74 -46.99 -8.71
C PRO A 59 -4.57 -45.68 -8.62
N PRO A 60 -4.28 -44.77 -7.67
CA PRO A 60 -4.94 -43.48 -7.67
C PRO A 60 -4.51 -42.71 -8.91
N SER A 61 -5.46 -42.52 -9.81
CA SER A 61 -5.44 -41.52 -10.86
C SER A 61 -4.99 -40.18 -10.29
N SER A 62 -4.12 -39.50 -11.02
CA SER A 62 -3.76 -38.10 -10.83
C SER A 62 -5.00 -37.25 -10.51
N SER A 63 -5.26 -36.99 -9.23
CA SER A 63 -6.20 -35.95 -8.84
C SER A 63 -5.47 -34.63 -9.08
N SER A 64 -5.65 -34.10 -10.29
CA SER A 64 -5.59 -32.66 -10.52
C SER A 64 -6.27 -31.98 -9.34
N LEU A 65 -5.55 -31.09 -8.66
CA LEU A 65 -6.17 -30.02 -7.90
C LEU A 65 -7.12 -29.33 -8.87
N GLU A 66 -8.42 -29.65 -8.75
CA GLU A 66 -9.46 -28.89 -9.40
C GLU A 66 -9.39 -27.49 -8.80
N HIS A 67 -8.71 -26.60 -9.52
CA HIS A 67 -8.95 -25.19 -9.44
C HIS A 67 -10.47 -25.03 -9.58
N HIS A 68 -11.16 -24.71 -8.49
CA HIS A 68 -12.51 -24.16 -8.59
C HIS A 68 -12.39 -22.86 -9.38
N SER A 69 -12.53 -22.95 -10.69
CA SER A 69 -12.92 -21.84 -11.54
C SER A 69 -14.35 -21.51 -11.16
N LEU A 70 -14.53 -20.75 -10.08
CA LEU A 70 -15.64 -19.82 -10.03
C LEU A 70 -15.57 -19.07 -11.36
N HIS A 71 -16.54 -19.31 -12.25
CA HIS A 71 -16.70 -18.49 -13.44
C HIS A 71 -16.79 -17.05 -12.94
N GLN A 72 -15.69 -16.29 -12.99
CA GLN A 72 -15.70 -14.86 -12.77
C GLN A 72 -16.58 -14.29 -13.86
N GLN A 73 -17.85 -14.08 -13.53
CA GLN A 73 -18.77 -13.38 -14.41
C GLN A 73 -18.27 -11.94 -14.47
N VAL A 74 -17.90 -11.50 -15.66
CA VAL A 74 -17.46 -10.14 -15.91
C VAL A 74 -18.69 -9.28 -16.09
N TYR A 75 -18.88 -8.30 -15.21
CA TYR A 75 -19.96 -7.34 -15.29
C TYR A 75 -19.43 -6.01 -15.74
N LEU A 76 -19.99 -5.52 -16.85
CA LEU A 76 -19.75 -4.18 -17.35
C LEU A 76 -21.01 -3.37 -17.10
N ARG A 77 -20.89 -2.27 -16.35
CA ARG A 77 -22.02 -1.38 -16.11
C ARG A 77 -21.59 0.06 -16.11
N GLY A 78 -21.98 0.78 -17.17
CA GLY A 78 -21.58 2.16 -17.39
C GLY A 78 -20.05 2.25 -17.40
N GLU A 79 -19.51 2.86 -16.34
CA GLU A 79 -18.09 3.19 -16.21
C GLU A 79 -17.36 2.27 -15.25
N VAL A 80 -17.92 1.11 -14.96
CA VAL A 80 -17.37 0.17 -13.99
C VAL A 80 -17.15 -1.20 -14.64
N TYR A 81 -15.95 -1.74 -14.44
CA TYR A 81 -15.63 -3.14 -14.62
C TYR A 81 -15.75 -3.86 -13.27
N ALA A 82 -16.44 -4.99 -13.19
CA ALA A 82 -16.45 -5.80 -11.98
C ALA A 82 -16.32 -7.31 -12.26
N LEU A 83 -15.56 -8.00 -11.41
CA LEU A 83 -15.41 -9.47 -11.45
C LEU A 83 -16.42 -10.21 -10.56
N ARG A 84 -17.12 -9.46 -9.70
CA ARG A 84 -18.22 -9.94 -8.87
C ARG A 84 -19.44 -9.05 -9.05
N ASN A 85 -20.60 -9.60 -8.75
CA ASN A 85 -21.80 -8.79 -8.59
C ASN A 85 -21.70 -8.05 -7.25
N SER A 86 -21.89 -6.74 -7.27
CA SER A 86 -21.88 -5.89 -6.06
C SER A 86 -23.13 -5.02 -6.09
N GLU A 87 -23.84 -4.91 -4.97
CA GLU A 87 -25.00 -4.02 -4.85
C GLU A 87 -24.64 -2.55 -5.17
N TYR A 88 -23.37 -2.17 -5.00
CA TYR A 88 -22.83 -0.88 -5.43
C TYR A 88 -23.03 -0.62 -6.93
N LEU A 89 -22.88 -1.64 -7.78
CA LEU A 89 -23.10 -1.52 -9.23
C LEU A 89 -24.54 -1.07 -9.53
N ASN A 90 -25.50 -1.42 -8.67
CA ASN A 90 -26.90 -1.02 -8.84
C ASN A 90 -27.14 0.46 -8.56
N TRP A 91 -26.36 1.07 -7.66
CA TRP A 91 -26.57 2.42 -7.13
C TRP A 91 -26.14 3.54 -8.11
N ASN A 92 -25.14 3.28 -8.97
CA ASN A 92 -24.57 4.27 -9.88
C ASN A 92 -25.19 4.30 -11.29
N GLN A 93 -26.53 4.25 -11.38
CA GLN A 93 -27.27 4.47 -12.64
C GLN A 93 -27.32 5.94 -13.07
N LYS A 94 -26.19 6.66 -13.01
CA LYS A 94 -26.14 7.98 -13.64
C LYS A 94 -25.80 7.80 -15.10
N ASN A 95 -26.62 8.34 -15.98
CA ASN A 95 -26.32 8.35 -17.42
C ASN A 95 -25.23 9.39 -17.70
N ARG A 96 -23.97 9.01 -17.44
CA ARG A 96 -22.78 9.84 -17.61
C ARG A 96 -22.34 9.84 -19.07
N THR A 97 -23.05 10.60 -19.89
CA THR A 97 -22.82 10.66 -21.34
C THR A 97 -21.42 11.15 -21.72
N GLY A 98 -20.73 11.84 -20.82
CA GLY A 98 -19.43 12.46 -21.06
C GLY A 98 -18.28 11.48 -21.33
N ILE A 99 -18.39 10.21 -20.91
CA ILE A 99 -17.34 9.22 -21.15
C ILE A 99 -17.85 7.84 -21.59
N THR A 100 -19.17 7.57 -21.57
CA THR A 100 -19.77 6.28 -21.98
C THR A 100 -19.27 5.77 -23.34
N ASN A 101 -19.27 6.61 -24.37
CA ASN A 101 -18.83 6.18 -25.71
C ASN A 101 -17.35 5.81 -25.75
N ALA A 102 -16.50 6.54 -25.03
CA ALA A 102 -15.08 6.25 -24.95
C ALA A 102 -14.81 4.94 -24.18
N ILE A 103 -15.62 4.63 -23.17
CA ILE A 103 -15.56 3.37 -22.43
C ILE A 103 -15.99 2.18 -23.29
N HIS A 104 -17.08 2.32 -24.07
CA HIS A 104 -17.47 1.26 -25.01
C HIS A 104 -16.33 0.98 -26.00
N ALA A 105 -15.76 2.03 -26.60
CA ALA A 105 -14.64 1.88 -27.53
C ALA A 105 -13.41 1.24 -26.85
N LEU A 106 -13.09 1.60 -25.60
CA LEU A 106 -12.05 0.90 -24.81
C LEU A 106 -12.31 -0.60 -24.76
N TYR A 107 -13.53 -1.04 -24.44
CA TYR A 107 -13.85 -2.47 -24.36
C TYR A 107 -13.79 -3.17 -25.72
N ASP A 108 -14.12 -2.49 -26.81
CA ASP A 108 -13.97 -3.03 -28.17
C ASP A 108 -12.49 -3.33 -28.48
N HIS A 109 -11.55 -2.51 -27.99
CA HIS A 109 -10.11 -2.74 -28.16
C HIS A 109 -9.49 -3.72 -27.15
N LEU A 110 -10.13 -3.94 -26.00
CA LEU A 110 -9.55 -4.70 -24.88
C LEU A 110 -9.13 -6.13 -25.26
N PRO A 111 -9.92 -6.93 -26.01
CA PRO A 111 -9.49 -8.27 -26.43
C PRO A 111 -8.18 -8.24 -27.24
N GLY A 112 -8.07 -7.31 -28.19
CA GLY A 112 -6.88 -7.16 -29.03
C GLY A 112 -5.63 -6.76 -28.23
N VAL A 113 -5.80 -5.88 -27.24
CA VAL A 113 -4.72 -5.49 -26.32
C VAL A 113 -4.25 -6.68 -25.47
N LYS A 114 -5.18 -7.44 -24.88
CA LYS A 114 -4.86 -8.63 -24.07
C LYS A 114 -4.08 -9.67 -24.87
N VAL A 115 -4.45 -9.90 -26.13
CA VAL A 115 -3.74 -10.84 -27.01
C VAL A 115 -2.35 -10.31 -27.37
N ARG A 116 -2.25 -9.03 -27.76
CA ARG A 116 -0.97 -8.42 -28.18
C ARG A 116 0.06 -8.37 -27.06
N HIS A 117 -0.39 -8.16 -25.82
CA HIS A 117 0.47 -7.89 -24.67
C HIS A 117 0.40 -9.00 -23.60
N ARG A 118 0.21 -10.24 -24.02
CA ARG A 118 0.06 -11.40 -23.13
C ARG A 118 1.36 -11.87 -22.46
N THR A 119 2.52 -11.53 -23.03
CA THR A 119 3.84 -11.96 -22.55
C THR A 119 4.59 -10.82 -21.89
N PRO A 120 5.29 -11.04 -20.77
CA PRO A 120 6.16 -10.03 -20.16
C PRO A 120 7.22 -9.50 -21.12
N SER A 121 7.62 -8.25 -20.94
CA SER A 121 8.77 -7.67 -21.65
C SER A 121 10.08 -8.37 -21.25
N PRO A 122 11.00 -8.64 -22.20
CA PRO A 122 12.32 -9.18 -21.87
C PRO A 122 13.17 -8.23 -21.00
N HIS A 123 12.85 -6.93 -21.01
CA HIS A 123 13.57 -5.92 -20.21
C HIS A 123 13.02 -5.77 -18.79
N LEU A 124 11.92 -6.45 -18.45
CA LEU A 124 11.27 -6.34 -17.14
C LEU A 124 12.21 -6.73 -16.00
N HIS A 125 12.94 -7.83 -16.15
CA HIS A 125 13.85 -8.33 -15.12
C HIS A 125 14.96 -7.32 -14.82
N SER A 126 15.53 -6.69 -15.85
CA SER A 126 16.55 -5.65 -15.68
C SER A 126 15.99 -4.45 -14.92
N LEU A 127 14.77 -4.00 -15.22
CA LEU A 127 14.14 -2.92 -14.50
C LEU A 127 13.94 -3.26 -13.01
N ILE A 128 13.37 -4.43 -12.73
CA ILE A 128 13.13 -4.89 -11.35
C ILE A 128 14.46 -4.95 -10.60
N HIS A 129 15.49 -5.53 -11.21
CA HIS A 129 16.81 -5.63 -10.61
C HIS A 129 17.39 -4.26 -10.22
N THR A 130 17.37 -3.29 -11.14
CA THR A 130 17.83 -1.92 -10.86
C THR A 130 17.06 -1.26 -9.72
N LEU A 131 15.73 -1.34 -9.72
CA LEU A 131 14.91 -0.73 -8.68
C LEU A 131 15.09 -1.41 -7.32
N ARG A 132 15.27 -2.75 -7.30
CA ARG A 132 15.62 -3.49 -6.07
C ARG A 132 16.96 -3.04 -5.54
N GLN A 133 17.99 -2.92 -6.39
CA GLN A 133 19.31 -2.43 -5.98
C GLN A 133 19.24 -1.05 -5.32
N ASP A 134 18.47 -0.11 -5.89
CA ASP A 134 18.27 1.21 -5.28
C ASP A 134 17.67 1.10 -3.86
N ILE A 135 16.71 0.20 -3.66
CA ILE A 135 16.02 0.01 -2.38
C ILE A 135 16.86 -0.75 -1.36
N THR A 136 17.69 -1.72 -1.77
CA THR A 136 18.43 -2.60 -0.85
C THR A 136 19.84 -2.11 -0.52
N THR A 137 20.46 -1.33 -1.39
CA THR A 137 21.83 -0.83 -1.15
C THR A 137 21.83 0.10 0.07
N ARG A 138 22.82 -0.06 0.95
CA ARG A 138 23.01 0.73 2.18
C ARG A 138 24.46 1.20 2.26
N GLY A 139 24.71 2.23 3.07
CA GLY A 139 26.04 2.78 3.31
C GLY A 139 26.57 3.71 2.21
N VAL A 140 25.68 4.26 1.39
CA VAL A 140 26.00 5.20 0.32
C VAL A 140 26.16 6.63 0.87
N SER A 141 25.27 7.05 1.77
CA SER A 141 25.34 8.38 2.40
C SER A 141 25.29 8.28 3.91
N SER A 142 26.18 9.01 4.59
CA SER A 142 26.11 9.22 6.03
C SER A 142 25.01 10.21 6.45
N ASP A 143 24.50 11.01 5.51
CA ASP A 143 23.33 11.89 5.70
C ASP A 143 22.26 11.57 4.64
N PRO A 144 21.35 10.63 4.93
CA PRO A 144 20.27 10.27 4.00
C PRO A 144 19.28 11.42 3.76
N TRP A 145 19.11 12.33 4.72
CA TRP A 145 18.17 13.44 4.59
C TRP A 145 18.67 14.48 3.62
N ASP A 146 19.94 14.85 3.70
CA ASP A 146 20.58 15.75 2.75
C ASP A 146 20.61 15.16 1.32
N LEU A 147 20.89 13.86 1.19
CA LEU A 147 20.84 13.15 -0.09
C LEU A 147 19.47 13.30 -0.76
N ALA A 148 18.39 13.00 -0.04
CA ALA A 148 17.03 13.11 -0.57
C ALA A 148 16.63 14.57 -0.88
N LYS A 149 17.08 15.54 -0.07
CA LYS A 149 16.84 16.98 -0.36
C LYS A 149 17.52 17.42 -1.66
N LYS A 150 18.72 16.91 -1.97
CA LYS A 150 19.47 17.22 -3.20
C LYS A 150 18.84 16.64 -4.47
N TRP A 151 18.14 15.52 -4.35
CA TRP A 151 17.38 14.93 -5.45
C TRP A 151 16.17 15.78 -5.87
N ALA A 152 15.49 16.33 -4.87
CA ALA A 152 14.22 16.98 -5.07
C ALA A 152 14.37 18.30 -5.83
N ASN A 153 13.58 18.44 -6.89
CA ASN A 153 13.50 19.63 -7.72
C ASN A 153 12.05 19.79 -8.24
N PRO A 154 11.70 20.89 -8.93
CA PRO A 154 10.32 21.15 -9.34
C PRO A 154 9.67 20.11 -10.27
N ARG A 155 10.43 19.19 -10.87
CA ARG A 155 9.92 18.13 -11.75
C ARG A 155 10.08 16.72 -11.19
N SER A 156 10.86 16.53 -10.13
CA SER A 156 11.25 15.22 -9.63
C SER A 156 11.60 15.28 -8.15
N LEU A 157 10.95 14.46 -7.33
CA LEU A 157 11.30 14.23 -5.92
C LEU A 157 12.35 13.14 -5.76
N VAL A 158 12.32 12.11 -6.63
CA VAL A 158 13.25 10.98 -6.60
C VAL A 158 13.74 10.70 -8.02
N PRO A 159 15.07 10.68 -8.29
CA PRO A 159 15.59 10.44 -9.62
C PRO A 159 15.33 9.00 -10.09
N GLY A 160 15.38 8.77 -11.41
CA GLY A 160 15.17 7.44 -11.99
C GLY A 160 16.16 6.38 -11.48
N SER A 161 17.43 6.76 -11.35
CA SER A 161 18.44 6.01 -10.60
C SER A 161 18.66 6.73 -9.27
N ALA A 162 18.23 6.12 -8.17
CA ALA A 162 18.30 6.71 -6.84
C ALA A 162 19.31 5.96 -5.98
N HIS A 163 20.59 6.11 -6.33
CA HIS A 163 21.68 5.50 -5.57
C HIS A 163 21.71 6.05 -4.13
N GLY A 164 21.55 5.16 -3.14
CA GLY A 164 21.39 5.53 -1.72
C GLY A 164 19.94 5.71 -1.28
N LEU A 165 18.95 5.43 -2.14
CA LEU A 165 17.52 5.40 -1.75
C LEU A 165 17.30 4.49 -0.56
N GLY A 166 17.98 3.36 -0.53
CA GLY A 166 17.97 2.46 0.58
C GLY A 166 18.36 3.09 1.93
N ASP A 167 19.38 3.95 1.97
CA ASP A 167 19.74 4.67 3.21
C ASP A 167 18.60 5.58 3.68
N VAL A 168 17.92 6.25 2.73
CA VAL A 168 16.79 7.14 3.03
C VAL A 168 15.59 6.35 3.56
N LEU A 169 15.19 5.28 2.88
CA LEU A 169 14.07 4.43 3.32
C LEU A 169 14.39 3.74 4.66
N GLY A 170 15.62 3.25 4.82
CA GLY A 170 16.09 2.66 6.08
C GLY A 170 16.05 3.66 7.23
N ALA A 171 16.47 4.91 7.00
CA ALA A 171 16.39 5.96 7.98
C ALA A 171 14.94 6.36 8.29
N LEU A 172 14.04 6.45 7.30
CA LEU A 172 12.62 6.75 7.54
C LEU A 172 11.95 5.67 8.43
N ALA A 173 12.30 4.41 8.19
CA ALA A 173 11.77 3.27 8.92
C ALA A 173 12.30 3.19 10.37
N THR A 174 13.51 3.67 10.66
CA THR A 174 14.20 3.37 11.94
C THR A 174 14.65 4.58 12.76
N ALA A 175 14.81 5.77 12.15
CA ALA A 175 15.35 6.93 12.85
C ALA A 175 14.46 7.29 14.06
N PRO A 176 15.07 7.60 15.23
CA PRO A 176 14.31 7.98 16.42
C PRO A 176 13.36 9.15 16.14
N ILE A 177 12.13 9.03 16.66
CA ILE A 177 11.15 10.12 16.64
C ILE A 177 11.47 11.02 17.83
N ILE A 178 11.76 12.29 17.56
CA ILE A 178 12.17 13.25 18.60
C ILE A 178 11.06 14.27 18.93
N SER A 179 10.05 14.38 18.06
CA SER A 179 8.83 15.15 18.31
C SER A 179 7.69 14.54 17.49
N SER A 180 6.48 14.54 18.07
CA SER A 180 5.25 14.21 17.37
C SER A 180 4.15 15.23 17.67
N ASP A 181 3.35 15.57 16.67
CA ASP A 181 2.29 16.57 16.78
C ASP A 181 1.07 16.17 15.94
N VAL A 182 -0.07 16.83 16.16
CA VAL A 182 -1.27 16.63 15.35
C VAL A 182 -1.00 17.05 13.90
N GLY A 183 -1.56 16.30 12.95
CA GLY A 183 -1.57 16.71 11.56
C GLY A 183 -2.50 17.90 11.34
N HIS A 184 -2.00 19.13 11.33
CA HIS A 184 -2.81 20.30 10.98
C HIS A 184 -3.35 20.20 9.54
N GLY A 185 -4.69 20.32 9.41
CA GLY A 185 -5.41 20.32 8.14
C GLY A 185 -5.66 18.94 7.54
N GLY A 186 -6.70 18.84 6.70
CA GLY A 186 -7.19 17.59 6.12
C GLY A 186 -8.26 16.92 6.99
N THR A 187 -8.86 15.86 6.46
CA THR A 187 -10.03 15.22 7.07
C THR A 187 -9.72 13.93 7.83
N GLN A 188 -8.58 13.29 7.52
CA GLN A 188 -8.19 11.97 8.02
C GLN A 188 -7.11 12.05 9.11
N LEU A 189 -7.07 11.00 9.95
CA LEU A 189 -6.10 10.87 11.04
C LEU A 189 -4.66 10.77 10.51
N LYS A 190 -3.80 11.67 10.98
CA LYS A 190 -2.35 11.64 10.73
C LYS A 190 -1.60 12.39 11.84
N ILE A 191 -0.33 12.03 12.01
CA ILE A 191 0.59 12.67 12.98
C ILE A 191 1.77 13.28 12.21
N PHE A 192 2.18 14.49 12.56
CA PHE A 192 3.46 15.03 12.13
C PHE A 192 4.58 14.52 13.01
N LEU A 193 5.67 14.07 12.39
CA LEU A 193 6.86 13.58 13.06
C LEU A 193 8.06 14.47 12.73
N LEU A 194 8.91 14.70 13.72
CA LEU A 194 10.30 15.12 13.51
C LEU A 194 11.20 13.94 13.86
N LEU A 195 11.98 13.48 12.87
CA LEU A 195 12.95 12.41 13.03
C LEU A 195 14.31 12.99 13.43
N LYS A 196 15.11 12.20 14.16
CA LYS A 196 16.50 12.55 14.47
C LYS A 196 17.26 12.88 13.17
N GLY A 197 18.00 13.99 13.20
CA GLY A 197 18.59 14.58 11.99
C GLY A 197 17.70 15.66 11.33
N GLY A 198 16.56 16.01 11.94
CA GLY A 198 15.75 17.16 11.57
C GLY A 198 14.80 16.93 10.39
N GLN A 199 14.67 15.70 9.91
CA GLN A 199 13.74 15.37 8.82
C GLN A 199 12.30 15.34 9.33
N ARG A 200 11.43 16.12 8.70
CA ARG A 200 9.98 16.07 8.94
C ARG A 200 9.35 14.92 8.16
N ALA A 201 8.32 14.31 8.72
CA ALA A 201 7.53 13.27 8.07
C ALA A 201 6.08 13.27 8.54
N VAL A 202 5.21 12.60 7.80
CA VAL A 202 3.84 12.29 8.22
C VAL A 202 3.77 10.81 8.55
N PHE A 203 3.11 10.48 9.66
CA PHE A 203 2.72 9.12 9.99
C PHE A 203 1.22 8.95 9.82
N LYS A 204 0.80 8.02 8.96
CA LYS A 204 -0.60 7.58 8.86
C LYS A 204 -0.69 6.16 9.43
N PRO A 205 -1.43 5.94 10.54
CA PRO A 205 -1.57 4.63 11.15
C PRO A 205 -2.46 3.71 10.31
N ILE A 206 -2.36 2.41 10.55
CA ILE A 206 -3.31 1.43 10.02
C ILE A 206 -4.75 1.76 10.43
N ARG A 207 -5.68 1.66 9.47
CA ARG A 207 -7.14 1.79 9.66
C ARG A 207 -7.90 0.52 9.31
N TYR A 208 -7.39 -0.21 8.32
CA TYR A 208 -8.03 -1.40 7.76
C TYR A 208 -7.01 -2.53 7.61
N LEU A 209 -7.50 -3.77 7.67
CA LEU A 209 -6.72 -4.94 7.26
C LEU A 209 -6.47 -4.91 5.76
N ARG A 210 -5.51 -5.71 5.28
CA ARG A 210 -5.14 -5.73 3.85
C ARG A 210 -6.27 -6.26 2.97
N GLU A 211 -7.09 -7.15 3.51
CA GLU A 211 -8.20 -7.85 2.86
C GLU A 211 -9.51 -7.05 2.91
N GLU A 212 -9.55 -5.97 3.67
CA GLU A 212 -10.76 -5.16 3.82
C GLU A 212 -11.20 -4.61 2.46
N ILE A 213 -12.51 -4.66 2.20
CA ILE A 213 -13.14 -4.05 1.03
C ILE A 213 -13.77 -2.74 1.50
N ILE A 214 -13.43 -1.62 0.85
CA ILE A 214 -14.19 -0.38 1.08
C ILE A 214 -15.46 -0.43 0.23
N GLU A 215 -16.60 -0.45 0.91
CA GLU A 215 -17.91 -0.30 0.30
C GLU A 215 -18.29 1.18 0.18
N GLY A 216 -19.29 1.45 -0.67
CA GLY A 216 -19.76 2.82 -0.93
C GLY A 216 -19.07 3.44 -2.14
N GLU A 217 -19.05 4.77 -2.19
CA GLU A 217 -18.41 5.50 -3.28
C GLU A 217 -16.89 5.33 -3.28
N ILE A 218 -16.25 5.50 -4.43
CA ILE A 218 -14.80 5.31 -4.61
C ILE A 218 -13.91 6.22 -3.74
N TYR A 219 -14.50 7.23 -3.10
CA TYR A 219 -13.81 8.16 -2.19
C TYR A 219 -14.22 7.97 -0.72
N ASP A 220 -15.08 6.99 -0.42
CA ASP A 220 -15.47 6.64 0.95
C ASP A 220 -14.33 5.91 1.67
N GLY A 221 -14.48 5.76 2.99
CA GLY A 221 -13.47 5.14 3.85
C GLY A 221 -12.34 6.09 4.28
N ALA A 222 -11.52 5.58 5.21
CA ALA A 222 -10.33 6.25 5.71
C ALA A 222 -9.09 5.97 4.83
N ASP A 223 -8.04 6.76 5.03
CA ASP A 223 -6.76 6.52 4.37
C ASP A 223 -6.18 5.14 4.75
N ARG A 224 -5.81 4.36 3.74
CA ARG A 224 -5.06 3.11 3.83
C ARG A 224 -3.57 3.40 3.77
N HIS A 225 -2.86 3.21 4.89
CA HIS A 225 -1.42 3.47 4.98
C HIS A 225 -0.60 2.63 4.01
N ASN A 226 -1.00 1.37 3.77
CA ASN A 226 -0.37 0.48 2.79
C ASN A 226 -0.55 0.97 1.34
N GLY A 227 -1.61 1.74 1.07
CA GLY A 227 -1.83 2.40 -0.21
C GLY A 227 -0.76 3.44 -0.54
N GLU A 228 -0.30 4.22 0.45
CA GLU A 228 0.79 5.19 0.27
C GLU A 228 2.13 4.51 -0.05
N VAL A 229 2.43 3.39 0.62
CA VAL A 229 3.63 2.57 0.33
C VAL A 229 3.56 2.03 -1.10
N ALA A 230 2.43 1.41 -1.46
CA ALA A 230 2.22 0.88 -2.80
C ALA A 230 2.30 1.95 -3.89
N ALA A 231 1.72 3.12 -3.65
CA ALA A 231 1.78 4.28 -4.52
C ALA A 231 3.22 4.74 -4.79
N PHE A 232 4.06 4.81 -3.75
CA PHE A 232 5.47 5.15 -3.92
C PHE A 232 6.21 4.15 -4.82
N HIS A 233 6.07 2.84 -4.57
CA HIS A 233 6.75 1.83 -5.40
C HIS A 233 6.20 1.76 -6.84
N LEU A 234 4.88 1.94 -7.03
CA LEU A 234 4.28 2.02 -8.35
C LEU A 234 4.83 3.19 -9.16
N SER A 235 4.99 4.36 -8.52
CA SER A 235 5.52 5.55 -9.18
C SER A 235 6.92 5.31 -9.76
N ARG A 236 7.75 4.55 -9.04
CA ARG A 236 9.10 4.16 -9.47
C ARG A 236 9.06 3.25 -10.70
N LEU A 237 8.13 2.30 -10.74
CA LEU A 237 7.94 1.41 -11.91
C LEU A 237 7.47 2.17 -13.15
N LEU A 238 6.56 3.12 -12.96
CA LEU A 238 6.05 3.98 -14.04
C LEU A 238 7.00 5.11 -14.42
N ALA A 239 8.14 5.24 -13.72
CA ALA A 239 9.07 6.36 -13.84
C ALA A 239 8.39 7.74 -13.67
N LEU A 240 7.45 7.82 -12.73
CA LEU A 240 6.80 9.04 -12.26
C LEU A 240 7.49 9.52 -10.98
N PRO A 241 8.46 10.45 -11.04
CA PRO A 241 9.34 10.76 -9.91
C PRO A 241 8.69 11.69 -8.87
N THR A 242 7.35 11.80 -8.84
CA THR A 242 6.63 12.88 -8.14
C THR A 242 5.80 12.41 -6.95
N VAL A 243 5.87 11.13 -6.58
CA VAL A 243 5.34 10.61 -5.31
C VAL A 243 6.41 10.76 -4.22
N PRO A 244 6.09 11.30 -3.04
CA PRO A 244 7.05 11.36 -1.93
C PRO A 244 7.51 9.97 -1.50
N LEU A 245 8.70 9.92 -0.91
CA LEU A 245 9.24 8.71 -0.30
C LEU A 245 8.30 8.24 0.84
N ALA A 246 7.83 7.01 0.75
CA ALA A 246 6.96 6.39 1.75
C ALA A 246 7.52 5.01 2.09
N VAL A 247 7.57 4.70 3.39
CA VAL A 247 8.02 3.39 3.89
C VAL A 247 7.16 2.97 5.07
N GLY A 248 6.92 1.68 5.16
CA GLY A 248 6.25 1.09 6.30
C GLY A 248 7.09 1.11 7.58
N ARG A 249 6.41 1.30 8.73
CA ARG A 249 7.06 1.39 10.04
C ARG A 249 6.17 0.86 11.17
N TRP A 250 6.76 0.03 12.03
CA TRP A 250 6.18 -0.37 13.31
C TRP A 250 6.57 0.63 14.40
N VAL A 251 5.60 1.16 15.12
CA VAL A 251 5.80 2.22 16.12
C VAL A 251 5.17 1.83 17.46
N SER A 252 5.94 1.85 18.54
CA SER A 252 5.35 1.76 19.88
C SER A 252 4.77 3.10 20.29
N LEU A 253 3.45 3.17 20.46
CA LEU A 253 2.77 4.40 20.87
C LEU A 253 3.30 4.92 22.22
N ARG A 254 3.53 4.00 23.17
CA ARG A 254 4.03 4.31 24.52
C ARG A 254 5.47 4.81 24.55
N LYS A 255 6.33 4.27 23.69
CA LYS A 255 7.77 4.51 23.75
C LYS A 255 8.24 5.56 22.74
N HIS A 256 7.59 5.65 21.58
CA HIS A 256 8.07 6.45 20.45
C HIS A 256 7.21 7.67 20.15
N ILE A 257 5.90 7.66 20.46
CA ILE A 257 4.98 8.77 20.12
C ILE A 257 4.63 9.58 21.36
N LEU A 258 3.90 8.99 22.32
CA LEU A 258 3.35 9.70 23.47
C LEU A 258 4.39 10.50 24.29
N PRO A 259 5.62 10.00 24.56
CA PRO A 259 6.61 10.74 25.34
C PRO A 259 7.14 12.01 24.66
N VAL A 260 7.00 12.12 23.34
CA VAL A 260 7.47 13.26 22.54
C VAL A 260 6.31 13.99 21.85
N ALA A 261 5.08 13.70 22.28
CA ALA A 261 3.86 14.29 21.73
C ALA A 261 3.65 15.72 22.24
N SER A 262 3.12 16.57 21.37
CA SER A 262 2.54 17.85 21.79
C SER A 262 1.42 17.62 22.81
N LYS A 263 1.11 18.64 23.60
CA LYS A 263 0.00 18.57 24.57
C LYS A 263 -1.32 18.24 23.87
N GLU A 264 -1.56 18.82 22.70
CA GLU A 264 -2.78 18.59 21.92
C GLU A 264 -2.89 17.11 21.52
N LEU A 265 -1.86 16.54 20.91
CA LEU A 265 -1.85 15.14 20.52
C LEU A 265 -1.98 14.21 21.75
N ALA A 266 -1.21 14.48 22.81
CA ALA A 266 -1.18 13.65 24.02
C ALA A 266 -2.56 13.53 24.70
N THR A 267 -3.39 14.58 24.67
CA THR A 267 -4.74 14.54 25.25
C THR A 267 -5.70 13.59 24.55
N THR A 268 -5.37 13.14 23.33
CA THR A 268 -6.21 12.21 22.55
C THR A 268 -5.90 10.74 22.86
N PHE A 269 -4.87 10.46 23.67
CA PHE A 269 -4.47 9.10 24.04
C PHE A 269 -5.29 8.57 25.20
N PHE A 270 -5.61 7.27 25.14
CA PHE A 270 -6.25 6.54 26.23
C PHE A 270 -5.81 5.08 26.22
N LYS A 271 -6.04 4.39 27.34
CA LYS A 271 -5.76 2.97 27.48
C LYS A 271 -7.07 2.19 27.49
N MET A 272 -7.08 1.06 26.82
CA MET A 272 -8.17 0.08 26.89
C MET A 272 -7.99 -0.82 28.12
N GLU A 273 -9.06 -1.49 28.55
CA GLU A 273 -9.01 -2.45 29.65
C GLU A 273 -8.05 -3.62 29.37
N GLY A 274 -7.93 -4.04 28.11
CA GLY A 274 -6.97 -5.06 27.64
C GLY A 274 -5.50 -4.62 27.65
N GLY A 275 -5.24 -3.36 27.97
CA GLY A 275 -3.90 -2.81 28.06
C GLY A 275 -3.35 -2.25 26.76
N GLU A 276 -4.10 -2.25 25.66
CA GLU A 276 -3.77 -1.54 24.42
C GLU A 276 -3.76 -0.02 24.65
N VAL A 277 -2.95 0.69 23.86
CA VAL A 277 -2.98 2.15 23.80
C VAL A 277 -3.64 2.57 22.52
N CYS A 278 -4.59 3.49 22.64
CA CYS A 278 -5.30 4.05 21.52
C CYS A 278 -5.14 5.56 21.48
N PHE A 279 -5.29 6.14 20.30
CA PHE A 279 -5.46 7.57 20.12
C PHE A 279 -6.38 7.86 18.95
N TYR A 280 -7.08 8.98 19.00
CA TYR A 280 -7.95 9.43 17.91
C TYR A 280 -7.43 10.67 17.18
N GLY A 281 -6.40 11.35 17.71
CA GLY A 281 -5.80 12.53 17.08
C GLY A 281 -6.78 13.71 16.91
N VAL A 282 -6.42 14.65 16.05
CA VAL A 282 -7.23 15.85 15.75
C VAL A 282 -7.33 16.03 14.25
N CYS A 283 -8.54 15.91 13.71
CA CYS A 283 -8.90 16.07 12.30
C CYS A 283 -10.43 16.14 12.16
N TYR A 284 -10.96 16.39 10.96
CA TYR A 284 -12.41 16.53 10.73
C TYR A 284 -13.24 15.32 11.19
N TYR A 285 -12.78 14.09 10.90
CA TYR A 285 -13.48 12.85 11.31
C TYR A 285 -12.97 12.26 12.63
N CYS A 286 -11.94 12.86 13.24
CA CYS A 286 -11.26 12.30 14.41
C CYS A 286 -12.13 12.42 15.66
N ASN A 287 -12.47 11.27 16.24
CA ASN A 287 -13.18 11.19 17.51
C ASN A 287 -12.87 9.86 18.19
N LYS A 288 -13.24 9.70 19.47
CA LYS A 288 -12.89 8.52 20.25
C LYS A 288 -13.39 7.19 19.64
N ASN A 289 -14.51 7.20 18.90
CA ASN A 289 -15.03 5.99 18.24
C ASN A 289 -14.24 5.63 16.96
N GLU A 290 -13.50 6.59 16.41
CA GLU A 290 -12.62 6.44 15.23
C GLU A 290 -11.15 6.25 15.62
N SER A 291 -10.88 5.85 16.87
CA SER A 291 -9.53 5.68 17.37
C SER A 291 -8.79 4.50 16.73
N VAL A 292 -7.46 4.58 16.70
CA VAL A 292 -6.60 3.45 16.34
C VAL A 292 -5.83 2.99 17.57
N CYS A 293 -5.65 1.68 17.71
CA CYS A 293 -5.04 1.05 18.87
C CYS A 293 -3.82 0.21 18.46
N ASP A 294 -2.78 0.20 19.29
CA ASP A 294 -1.68 -0.76 19.13
C ASP A 294 -2.13 -2.21 19.39
N ASN A 295 -1.33 -3.18 18.93
CA ASN A 295 -1.57 -4.61 19.20
C ASN A 295 -1.05 -5.06 20.58
N GLY A 296 -1.06 -4.17 21.57
CA GLY A 296 -0.44 -4.37 22.88
C GLY A 296 1.07 -4.06 22.94
N ALA A 297 1.72 -3.86 21.79
CA ALA A 297 3.14 -3.48 21.74
C ALA A 297 3.41 -2.36 20.73
N THR A 298 2.95 -2.54 19.50
CA THR A 298 3.25 -1.66 18.37
C THR A 298 2.03 -1.42 17.50
N LEU A 299 2.01 -0.26 16.86
CA LEU A 299 1.06 0.11 15.83
C LEU A 299 1.78 0.17 14.49
N GLU A 300 1.19 -0.46 13.49
CA GLU A 300 1.64 -0.37 12.11
C GLU A 300 1.21 0.97 11.48
N GLY A 301 2.06 1.55 10.63
CA GLY A 301 1.68 2.66 9.77
C GLY A 301 2.75 3.01 8.73
N VAL A 302 2.43 3.97 7.88
CA VAL A 302 3.36 4.48 6.87
C VAL A 302 4.00 5.77 7.36
N VAL A 303 5.29 5.93 7.10
CA VAL A 303 6.01 7.20 7.24
C VAL A 303 6.29 7.77 5.86
N THR A 304 5.69 8.92 5.57
CA THR A 304 5.89 9.66 4.31
C THR A 304 6.79 10.86 4.57
N MET A 305 7.91 10.96 3.85
CA MET A 305 8.87 12.04 3.99
C MET A 305 8.27 13.38 3.59
N TRP A 306 8.46 14.41 4.42
CA TRP A 306 8.05 15.77 4.08
C TRP A 306 8.94 16.35 2.99
N LEU A 307 8.34 17.12 2.08
CA LEU A 307 9.09 17.78 1.02
C LEU A 307 10.07 18.83 1.59
N PRO A 308 11.19 19.09 0.90
CA PRO A 308 12.12 20.13 1.31
C PRO A 308 11.46 21.52 1.39
N PRO A 309 11.83 22.37 2.37
CA PRO A 309 11.24 23.71 2.52
C PRO A 309 11.40 24.63 1.29
N HIS A 310 12.40 24.38 0.44
CA HIS A 310 12.63 25.14 -0.79
C HIS A 310 11.67 24.76 -1.94
N LEU A 311 10.81 23.75 -1.74
CA LEU A 311 9.74 23.33 -2.65
C LEU A 311 8.37 23.54 -2.00
N PRO A 312 7.96 24.80 -1.72
CA PRO A 312 6.65 25.08 -1.15
C PRO A 312 5.55 24.61 -2.11
N LEU A 313 4.55 23.92 -1.57
CA LEU A 313 3.43 23.43 -2.34
C LEU A 313 2.29 24.43 -2.37
N THR A 314 1.58 24.49 -3.50
CA THR A 314 0.25 25.07 -3.56
C THR A 314 -0.71 24.05 -4.19
N GLN A 315 -1.97 24.07 -3.75
CA GLN A 315 -3.00 23.19 -4.27
C GLN A 315 -3.88 23.91 -5.28
N LEU A 316 -4.22 23.22 -6.36
CA LEU A 316 -5.10 23.70 -7.41
C LEU A 316 -6.26 22.71 -7.57
N HIS A 317 -7.45 23.24 -7.85
CA HIS A 317 -8.64 22.40 -8.07
C HIS A 317 -8.46 21.55 -9.33
N HIS A 318 -8.75 20.26 -9.22
CA HIS A 318 -8.61 19.33 -10.34
C HIS A 318 -9.75 19.56 -11.36
N PRO A 319 -9.49 19.72 -12.69
CA PRO A 319 -10.57 19.94 -13.66
C PRO A 319 -11.57 18.77 -13.69
N TRP A 320 -11.07 17.54 -13.53
CA TRP A 320 -11.91 16.34 -13.41
C TRP A 320 -12.30 15.99 -11.95
N ALA A 321 -12.35 16.99 -11.04
CA ALA A 321 -12.82 16.71 -9.68
C ALA A 321 -14.28 16.26 -9.68
N ARG A 322 -14.60 15.35 -8.76
CA ARG A 322 -15.98 14.92 -8.49
C ARG A 322 -16.75 16.01 -7.77
N THR A 323 -18.08 15.95 -7.85
CA THR A 323 -18.95 16.86 -7.10
C THR A 323 -19.05 16.53 -5.62
N TYR A 324 -18.74 15.28 -5.23
CA TYR A 324 -19.02 14.72 -3.90
C TYR A 324 -20.50 14.78 -3.49
N ILE A 325 -21.39 14.98 -4.46
CA ILE A 325 -22.84 15.08 -4.26
C ILE A 325 -23.48 13.96 -5.08
N ARG A 326 -24.08 12.99 -4.38
CA ARG A 326 -24.64 11.78 -5.00
C ARG A 326 -25.70 12.06 -6.06
N THR A 327 -26.38 13.20 -6.05
CA THR A 327 -27.41 13.55 -7.04
C THR A 327 -26.93 14.47 -8.17
N LYS A 328 -25.67 14.91 -8.14
CA LYS A 328 -25.13 15.91 -9.08
C LYS A 328 -23.98 15.33 -9.89
N LEU A 329 -24.06 15.47 -11.21
CA LEU A 329 -22.95 15.20 -12.12
C LEU A 329 -22.03 16.43 -12.24
N ALA A 330 -20.75 16.19 -12.39
CA ALA A 330 -19.76 17.17 -12.78
C ALA A 330 -19.82 17.40 -14.29
N PRO A 331 -19.39 18.57 -14.79
CA PRO A 331 -19.41 18.86 -16.23
C PRO A 331 -18.71 17.79 -17.08
N TRP A 332 -17.58 17.25 -16.61
CA TRP A 332 -16.84 16.20 -17.31
C TRP A 332 -17.59 14.85 -17.39
N GLU A 333 -18.54 14.59 -16.49
CA GLU A 333 -19.39 13.40 -16.51
C GLU A 333 -20.51 13.52 -17.56
N GLU A 334 -20.90 14.75 -17.92
CA GLU A 334 -22.01 15.03 -18.84
C GLU A 334 -21.51 15.29 -20.28
N GLN A 335 -20.37 15.97 -20.41
CA GLN A 335 -19.92 16.56 -21.67
C GLN A 335 -18.75 15.77 -22.29
N PRO A 336 -18.94 15.13 -23.48
CA PRO A 336 -17.86 14.41 -24.15
C PRO A 336 -16.67 15.28 -24.57
N GLY A 337 -16.93 16.57 -24.86
CA GLY A 337 -15.93 17.54 -25.29
C GLY A 337 -15.22 18.28 -24.15
N TYR A 338 -15.39 17.88 -22.89
CA TYR A 338 -14.93 18.66 -21.73
C TYR A 338 -13.43 19.03 -21.75
N CYS A 339 -12.55 18.14 -22.25
CA CYS A 339 -11.11 18.45 -22.35
C CYS A 339 -10.82 19.68 -23.24
N GLU A 340 -11.66 19.93 -24.24
CA GLU A 340 -11.56 21.08 -25.14
C GLU A 340 -11.82 22.41 -24.42
N GLU A 341 -12.63 22.40 -23.36
CA GLU A 341 -12.86 23.55 -22.48
C GLU A 341 -11.71 23.71 -21.48
N VAL A 342 -11.23 22.60 -20.91
CA VAL A 342 -10.10 22.61 -19.98
C VAL A 342 -8.86 23.23 -20.62
N ARG A 343 -8.52 22.82 -21.85
CA ARG A 343 -7.32 23.30 -22.57
C ARG A 343 -7.34 24.78 -22.94
N GLN A 344 -8.48 25.47 -22.85
CA GLN A 344 -8.56 26.91 -23.08
C GLN A 344 -7.89 27.73 -21.96
N HIS A 345 -7.76 27.14 -20.78
CA HIS A 345 -7.11 27.79 -19.64
C HIS A 345 -5.59 27.66 -19.76
N VAL A 346 -4.86 28.76 -19.56
CA VAL A 346 -3.40 28.86 -19.74
C VAL A 346 -2.62 27.70 -19.08
N PRO A 347 -2.90 27.30 -17.81
CA PRO A 347 -2.16 26.20 -17.20
C PRO A 347 -2.30 24.87 -17.93
N TYR A 348 -3.39 24.65 -18.66
CA TYR A 348 -3.70 23.39 -19.34
C TYR A 348 -3.53 23.47 -20.86
N SER A 349 -3.06 24.60 -21.39
CA SER A 349 -2.80 24.76 -22.82
C SER A 349 -1.61 23.92 -23.26
N TRP A 350 -1.79 23.12 -24.32
CA TRP A 350 -0.81 22.15 -24.81
C TRP A 350 0.55 22.74 -25.19
N ASP A 351 0.57 23.98 -25.63
CA ASP A 351 1.73 24.73 -26.13
C ASP A 351 2.40 25.60 -25.05
N LYS A 352 1.77 25.77 -23.88
CA LYS A 352 2.24 26.73 -22.86
C LYS A 352 2.63 26.09 -21.54
N SER A 353 2.28 24.83 -21.30
CA SER A 353 2.48 24.19 -20.00
C SER A 353 2.43 22.65 -20.09
N PRO A 354 3.31 21.94 -19.36
CA PRO A 354 3.29 20.47 -19.28
C PRO A 354 2.16 19.94 -18.39
N ARG A 355 1.44 20.82 -17.68
CA ARG A 355 0.48 20.44 -16.63
C ARG A 355 -0.56 19.46 -17.12
N LEU A 356 -1.12 19.65 -18.32
CA LEU A 356 -2.18 18.79 -18.81
C LEU A 356 -1.66 17.36 -19.03
N LEU A 357 -0.46 17.20 -19.57
CA LEU A 357 0.22 15.89 -19.65
C LEU A 357 0.54 15.31 -18.26
N ASP A 358 0.91 16.14 -17.29
CA ASP A 358 1.10 15.68 -15.91
C ASP A 358 -0.21 15.16 -15.28
N LEU A 359 -1.37 15.75 -15.63
CA LEU A 359 -2.68 15.24 -15.22
C LEU A 359 -3.07 13.94 -15.95
N MET A 360 -2.61 13.74 -17.19
CA MET A 360 -2.78 12.46 -17.89
C MET A 360 -2.00 11.34 -17.20
N ASP A 361 -0.74 11.61 -16.84
CA ASP A 361 0.07 10.66 -16.06
C ASP A 361 -0.53 10.40 -14.67
N ALA A 362 -1.06 11.44 -14.01
CA ALA A 362 -1.78 11.29 -12.75
C ALA A 362 -3.03 10.40 -12.89
N ALA A 363 -3.81 10.56 -13.96
CA ALA A 363 -4.99 9.74 -14.22
C ALA A 363 -4.63 8.26 -14.45
N VAL A 364 -3.55 7.98 -15.19
CA VAL A 364 -3.00 6.62 -15.34
C VAL A 364 -2.61 6.04 -13.98
N PHE A 365 -1.89 6.81 -13.18
CA PHE A 365 -1.44 6.41 -11.85
C PHE A 365 -2.62 6.12 -10.90
N ASP A 366 -3.56 7.06 -10.80
CA ASP A 366 -4.74 6.96 -9.95
C ASP A 366 -5.64 5.81 -10.36
N TYR A 367 -5.80 5.56 -11.66
CA TYR A 367 -6.61 4.45 -12.13
C TYR A 367 -5.99 3.09 -11.76
N LEU A 368 -4.66 2.95 -11.82
CA LEU A 368 -4.00 1.70 -11.40
C LEU A 368 -4.26 1.42 -9.90
N ILE A 369 -4.13 2.44 -9.06
CA ILE A 369 -4.34 2.31 -7.61
C ILE A 369 -5.81 2.43 -7.20
N GLN A 370 -6.71 2.79 -8.11
CA GLN A 370 -8.12 3.14 -7.84
C GLN A 370 -8.29 4.27 -6.82
N ASN A 371 -7.55 5.36 -7.01
CA ASN A 371 -7.75 6.59 -6.24
C ASN A 371 -8.78 7.50 -6.93
N GLY A 372 -10.02 7.48 -6.44
CA GLY A 372 -11.10 8.33 -6.96
C GLY A 372 -11.24 9.69 -6.27
N ASP A 373 -10.34 10.02 -5.34
CA ASP A 373 -10.44 11.19 -4.45
C ASP A 373 -9.47 12.32 -4.82
N ARG A 374 -8.87 12.31 -6.03
CA ARG A 374 -7.97 13.39 -6.49
C ARG A 374 -8.75 14.64 -6.92
N HIS A 375 -9.34 15.34 -5.96
CA HIS A 375 -10.12 16.56 -6.20
C HIS A 375 -9.29 17.85 -6.22
N HIS A 376 -8.10 17.83 -5.62
CA HIS A 376 -7.06 18.83 -5.83
C HIS A 376 -5.78 18.13 -6.28
N TYR A 377 -4.89 18.89 -6.91
CA TYR A 377 -3.53 18.45 -7.18
C TYR A 377 -2.53 19.48 -6.66
N SER A 378 -1.34 19.01 -6.27
CA SER A 378 -0.32 19.84 -5.67
C SER A 378 0.79 20.16 -6.67
N VAL A 379 1.31 21.38 -6.62
CA VAL A 379 2.35 21.89 -7.52
C VAL A 379 3.34 22.72 -6.71
N ILE A 380 4.54 22.96 -7.25
CA ILE A 380 5.45 23.91 -6.59
C ILE A 380 4.94 25.33 -6.82
N ALA A 381 4.72 26.07 -5.73
CA ALA A 381 4.17 27.41 -5.74
C ALA A 381 5.00 28.34 -6.64
N GLY A 382 4.31 29.13 -7.48
CA GLY A 382 4.94 30.09 -8.38
C GLY A 382 5.71 29.49 -9.56
N LYS A 383 5.63 28.17 -9.81
CA LYS A 383 6.33 27.50 -10.91
C LYS A 383 5.35 26.79 -11.83
N LEU A 384 4.95 27.43 -12.93
CA LEU A 384 3.99 26.88 -13.89
C LEU A 384 4.45 25.51 -14.44
N GLU A 385 5.73 25.44 -14.80
CA GLU A 385 6.40 24.25 -15.33
C GLU A 385 6.58 23.11 -14.32
N SER A 386 6.31 23.34 -13.03
CA SER A 386 6.48 22.29 -12.01
C SER A 386 5.57 21.10 -12.26
N ALA A 387 6.04 19.90 -11.93
CA ALA A 387 5.24 18.71 -12.08
C ALA A 387 4.06 18.70 -11.10
N VAL A 388 3.05 17.89 -11.42
CA VAL A 388 2.03 17.50 -10.44
C VAL A 388 2.69 16.57 -9.42
N ILE A 389 2.63 16.96 -8.15
CA ILE A 389 3.08 16.14 -7.03
C ILE A 389 1.93 15.24 -6.59
N LEU A 390 2.16 13.93 -6.68
CA LEU A 390 1.17 12.89 -6.44
C LEU A 390 1.09 12.57 -4.94
N LEU A 391 0.47 13.48 -4.20
CA LEU A 391 0.19 13.36 -2.76
C LEU A 391 -1.15 12.65 -2.50
N ASP A 392 -1.32 12.26 -1.24
CA ASP A 392 -2.56 11.73 -0.66
C ASP A 392 -3.11 10.54 -1.44
N ASN A 393 -2.31 9.46 -1.47
CA ASN A 393 -2.66 8.22 -2.13
C ASN A 393 -3.27 7.20 -1.17
N GLY A 394 -3.66 7.63 0.04
CA GLY A 394 -4.25 6.79 1.07
C GLY A 394 -5.64 6.24 0.70
N LYS A 395 -6.45 6.98 -0.07
CA LYS A 395 -7.74 6.48 -0.59
C LYS A 395 -7.57 5.62 -1.84
N SER A 396 -6.71 4.62 -1.76
CA SER A 396 -6.41 3.71 -2.86
C SER A 396 -6.54 2.26 -2.44
N PHE A 397 -6.59 1.36 -3.43
CA PHE A 397 -6.71 -0.08 -3.24
C PHE A 397 -7.93 -0.46 -2.40
N GLY A 398 -9.07 0.21 -2.55
CA GLY A 398 -10.30 -0.05 -1.77
C GLY A 398 -10.96 -1.40 -2.08
N ASP A 399 -11.03 -1.76 -3.36
CA ASP A 399 -11.58 -3.02 -3.86
C ASP A 399 -10.72 -3.54 -5.03
N ALA A 400 -10.37 -4.83 -5.00
CA ALA A 400 -9.57 -5.48 -6.03
C ALA A 400 -10.44 -6.02 -7.19
N GLU A 401 -11.74 -6.16 -6.98
CA GLU A 401 -12.67 -6.81 -7.91
C GLU A 401 -13.49 -5.79 -8.72
N VAL A 402 -13.33 -4.50 -8.44
CA VAL A 402 -13.99 -3.38 -9.11
C VAL A 402 -12.95 -2.42 -9.71
N ASP A 403 -13.17 -1.96 -10.94
CA ASP A 403 -12.38 -0.92 -11.59
C ASP A 403 -13.29 0.21 -12.08
N HIS A 404 -13.12 1.40 -11.48
CA HIS A 404 -13.83 2.64 -11.79
C HIS A 404 -13.13 3.34 -12.96
N LEU A 405 -13.64 3.13 -14.18
CA LEU A 405 -13.07 3.67 -15.43
C LEU A 405 -13.17 5.18 -15.54
N ASP A 406 -14.04 5.81 -14.76
CA ASP A 406 -14.22 7.25 -14.77
C ASP A 406 -13.00 8.02 -14.25
N ILE A 407 -12.12 7.37 -13.48
CA ILE A 407 -10.79 7.90 -13.14
C ILE A 407 -9.95 8.15 -14.42
N LEU A 408 -10.18 7.38 -15.50
CA LEU A 408 -9.54 7.60 -16.80
C LEU A 408 -10.19 8.70 -17.65
N ALA A 409 -11.20 9.43 -17.15
CA ALA A 409 -11.85 10.51 -17.90
C ALA A 409 -10.87 11.49 -18.58
N PRO A 410 -9.76 11.93 -17.94
CA PRO A 410 -8.75 12.76 -18.60
C PRO A 410 -8.18 12.10 -19.88
N ILE A 411 -7.81 10.82 -19.80
CA ILE A 411 -7.26 10.06 -20.95
C ILE A 411 -8.33 9.85 -22.02
N LEU A 412 -9.53 9.46 -21.61
CA LEU A 412 -10.64 9.15 -22.52
C LEU A 412 -11.10 10.38 -23.32
N GLN A 413 -11.08 11.55 -22.70
CA GLN A 413 -11.52 12.80 -23.32
C GLN A 413 -10.38 13.49 -24.09
N CYS A 414 -9.20 13.61 -23.50
CA CYS A 414 -8.09 14.34 -24.10
C CYS A 414 -7.30 13.52 -25.12
N CYS A 415 -7.30 12.18 -25.00
CA CYS A 415 -6.55 11.26 -25.85
C CYS A 415 -5.07 11.62 -26.04
N ARG A 416 -4.41 12.04 -24.96
CA ARG A 416 -2.97 12.33 -24.95
C ARG A 416 -2.30 11.68 -23.74
N LEU A 417 -1.06 11.24 -23.93
CA LEU A 417 -0.22 10.70 -22.88
C LEU A 417 1.26 10.97 -23.21
N ARG A 418 2.08 11.09 -22.18
CA ARG A 418 3.52 11.19 -22.36
C ARG A 418 4.09 9.90 -22.95
N GLN A 419 4.95 10.02 -23.96
CA GLN A 419 5.55 8.86 -24.63
C GLN A 419 6.29 7.94 -23.64
N THR A 420 7.07 8.52 -22.72
CA THR A 420 7.81 7.73 -21.72
C THR A 420 6.88 6.94 -20.79
N THR A 421 5.70 7.48 -20.45
CA THR A 421 4.70 6.78 -19.64
C THR A 421 4.12 5.60 -20.41
N TYR A 422 3.79 5.79 -21.70
CA TYR A 422 3.32 4.71 -22.56
C TYR A 422 4.34 3.57 -22.70
N GLU A 423 5.62 3.89 -22.91
CA GLU A 423 6.70 2.91 -22.99
C GLU A 423 6.86 2.11 -21.69
N ARG A 424 6.73 2.78 -20.53
CA ARG A 424 6.73 2.11 -19.23
C ARG A 424 5.54 1.17 -19.06
N LEU A 425 4.35 1.59 -19.46
CA LEU A 425 3.15 0.74 -19.43
C LEU A 425 3.35 -0.52 -20.28
N LEU A 426 3.88 -0.38 -21.51
CA LEU A 426 4.18 -1.51 -22.38
C LEU A 426 5.20 -2.48 -21.76
N LEU A 427 6.24 -1.96 -21.13
CA LEU A 427 7.27 -2.78 -20.45
C LEU A 427 6.67 -3.62 -19.32
N LEU A 428 5.62 -3.13 -18.66
CA LEU A 428 4.97 -3.75 -17.51
C LEU A 428 3.78 -4.67 -17.89
N THR A 429 3.55 -4.91 -19.19
CA THR A 429 2.49 -5.81 -19.66
C THR A 429 2.75 -7.31 -19.37
N GLY A 430 1.78 -8.17 -19.68
CA GLY A 430 1.93 -9.63 -19.60
C GLY A 430 2.04 -10.20 -18.19
N GLY A 431 1.48 -9.51 -17.18
CA GLY A 431 1.67 -9.85 -15.76
C GLY A 431 2.91 -9.21 -15.14
N GLY A 432 3.61 -8.37 -15.90
CA GLY A 432 4.85 -7.74 -15.45
C GLY A 432 4.65 -6.73 -14.31
N LEU A 433 3.54 -6.00 -14.32
CA LEU A 433 3.24 -5.01 -13.28
C LEU A 433 3.02 -5.68 -11.92
N SER A 434 2.19 -6.73 -11.85
CA SER A 434 1.96 -7.44 -10.59
C SER A 434 3.21 -8.11 -10.05
N LEU A 435 4.00 -8.75 -10.92
CA LEU A 435 5.30 -9.34 -10.56
C LEU A 435 6.26 -8.29 -10.01
N ALA A 436 6.45 -7.18 -10.73
CA ALA A 436 7.36 -6.13 -10.32
C ALA A 436 6.93 -5.46 -9.00
N MET A 437 5.63 -5.19 -8.85
CA MET A 437 5.08 -4.65 -7.61
C MET A 437 5.28 -5.61 -6.44
N GLN A 438 5.03 -6.91 -6.62
CA GLN A 438 5.27 -7.91 -5.59
C GLN A 438 6.74 -7.94 -5.15
N GLU A 439 7.68 -7.94 -6.10
CA GLU A 439 9.11 -7.97 -5.83
C GLU A 439 9.60 -6.72 -5.08
N LEU A 440 9.05 -5.54 -5.37
CA LEU A 440 9.45 -4.30 -4.69
C LEU A 440 8.78 -4.17 -3.32
N LEU A 441 7.50 -4.52 -3.20
CA LEU A 441 6.76 -4.41 -1.93
C LEU A 441 7.21 -5.43 -0.89
N ASN A 442 7.75 -6.58 -1.31
CA ASN A 442 8.36 -7.55 -0.40
C ASN A 442 9.61 -7.03 0.32
N LEU A 443 10.19 -5.90 -0.14
CA LEU A 443 11.33 -5.26 0.50
C LEU A 443 10.92 -4.25 1.58
N ASP A 444 9.63 -3.89 1.67
CA ASP A 444 9.14 -2.97 2.69
C ASP A 444 9.00 -3.67 4.06
N PRO A 445 9.29 -3.01 5.20
CA PRO A 445 9.14 -3.60 6.53
C PRO A 445 7.72 -4.09 6.89
N LEU A 446 6.70 -3.66 6.15
CA LEU A 446 5.29 -4.06 6.33
C LEU A 446 4.83 -5.12 5.32
N ALA A 447 5.75 -5.77 4.61
CA ALA A 447 5.40 -6.88 3.75
C ALA A 447 4.60 -7.96 4.53
N PRO A 448 3.46 -8.44 4.00
CA PRO A 448 2.85 -8.06 2.72
C PRO A 448 2.14 -6.68 2.73
N VAL A 449 2.43 -5.84 1.74
CA VAL A 449 1.81 -4.51 1.59
C VAL A 449 0.46 -4.56 0.85
N LEU A 450 0.34 -5.43 -0.16
CA LEU A 450 -0.88 -5.63 -0.94
C LEU A 450 -1.24 -7.11 -0.99
N THR A 451 -2.54 -7.41 -1.07
CA THR A 451 -3.03 -8.78 -1.30
C THR A 451 -2.77 -9.21 -2.74
N ARG A 452 -2.80 -10.53 -2.99
CA ARG A 452 -2.67 -11.07 -4.35
C ARG A 452 -3.77 -10.55 -5.28
N ALA A 453 -4.98 -10.34 -4.78
CA ALA A 453 -6.09 -9.81 -5.54
C ALA A 453 -5.79 -8.41 -6.10
N HIS A 454 -5.28 -7.49 -5.26
CA HIS A 454 -4.87 -6.16 -5.72
C HIS A 454 -3.71 -6.19 -6.71
N LEU A 455 -2.74 -7.08 -6.52
CA LEU A 455 -1.65 -7.27 -7.48
C LEU A 455 -2.19 -7.69 -8.85
N LEU A 456 -3.11 -8.65 -8.92
CA LEU A 456 -3.75 -9.07 -10.18
C LEU A 456 -4.62 -7.97 -10.80
N ALA A 457 -5.28 -7.16 -9.97
CA ALA A 457 -6.08 -6.03 -10.43
C ALA A 457 -5.23 -4.99 -11.17
N LEU A 458 -3.98 -4.76 -10.76
CA LEU A 458 -3.07 -3.85 -11.46
C LEU A 458 -2.83 -4.26 -12.92
N ASP A 459 -2.59 -5.55 -13.20
CA ASP A 459 -2.38 -6.05 -14.58
C ASP A 459 -3.65 -5.87 -15.44
N ARG A 460 -4.81 -6.13 -14.82
CA ARG A 460 -6.11 -5.94 -15.47
C ARG A 460 -6.36 -4.48 -15.84
N ARG A 461 -6.14 -3.57 -14.89
CA ARG A 461 -6.27 -2.12 -15.07
C ARG A 461 -5.28 -1.59 -16.10
N LEU A 462 -4.04 -2.07 -16.11
CA LEU A 462 -3.07 -1.71 -17.14
C LEU A 462 -3.56 -2.06 -18.56
N SER A 463 -4.25 -3.20 -18.72
CA SER A 463 -4.87 -3.56 -19.99
C SER A 463 -5.97 -2.59 -20.42
N HIS A 464 -6.78 -2.08 -19.48
CA HIS A 464 -7.79 -1.06 -19.77
C HIS A 464 -7.15 0.25 -20.25
N ILE A 465 -6.05 0.69 -19.63
CA ILE A 465 -5.32 1.90 -20.03
C ILE A 465 -4.82 1.76 -21.48
N LEU A 466 -4.18 0.63 -21.81
CA LEU A 466 -3.70 0.39 -23.17
C LEU A 466 -4.83 0.29 -24.20
N ALA A 467 -5.99 -0.22 -23.80
CA ALA A 467 -7.18 -0.26 -24.65
C ALA A 467 -7.77 1.14 -24.88
N ALA A 468 -7.81 2.00 -23.85
CA ALA A 468 -8.19 3.40 -23.98
C ALA A 468 -7.29 4.13 -24.98
N LEU A 469 -5.97 3.97 -24.85
CA LEU A 469 -4.99 4.58 -25.75
C LEU A 469 -5.07 4.01 -27.18
N SER A 470 -5.36 2.72 -27.33
CA SER A 470 -5.59 2.10 -28.64
C SER A 470 -6.83 2.69 -29.33
N SER A 471 -7.91 2.91 -28.58
CA SER A 471 -9.10 3.60 -29.07
C SER A 471 -8.81 5.03 -29.49
N CYS A 472 -8.08 5.79 -28.66
CA CYS A 472 -7.62 7.13 -29.00
C CYS A 472 -6.81 7.16 -30.29
N ARG A 473 -5.88 6.22 -30.46
CA ARG A 473 -5.02 6.11 -31.65
C ARG A 473 -5.84 5.89 -32.91
N GLU A 474 -6.81 4.98 -32.88
CA GLU A 474 -7.68 4.72 -34.03
C GLU A 474 -8.50 5.97 -34.37
N ARG A 475 -9.14 6.57 -33.35
CA ARG A 475 -9.98 7.76 -33.50
C ARG A 475 -9.24 8.98 -34.05
N LEU A 476 -7.98 9.18 -33.64
CA LEU A 476 -7.17 10.33 -34.05
C LEU A 476 -6.26 10.04 -35.25
N GLY A 477 -6.27 8.82 -35.80
CA GLY A 477 -5.51 8.49 -37.01
C GLY A 477 -4.00 8.25 -36.80
N GLY A 478 -3.56 7.92 -35.59
CA GLY A 478 -2.19 7.47 -35.33
C GLY A 478 -1.61 7.82 -33.96
N TRP A 479 -0.48 7.20 -33.62
CA TRP A 479 0.19 7.42 -32.33
C TRP A 479 0.76 8.82 -32.16
N HIS A 480 1.14 9.50 -33.24
CA HIS A 480 1.67 10.87 -33.23
C HIS A 480 0.66 11.93 -32.73
N GLN A 481 -0.63 11.58 -32.67
CA GLN A 481 -1.69 12.43 -32.11
C GLN A 481 -2.00 12.11 -30.64
N VAL A 482 -1.44 11.03 -30.11
CA VAL A 482 -1.72 10.53 -28.75
C VAL A 482 -0.49 10.62 -27.86
N LEU A 483 0.71 10.33 -28.39
CA LEU A 483 1.95 10.26 -27.62
C LEU A 483 2.79 11.52 -27.85
N PHE A 484 3.20 12.17 -26.76
CA PHE A 484 3.94 13.44 -26.76
C PHE A 484 5.14 13.45 -25.83
#